data_AF-A0A7V4T8A4-F1
#
_entry.id   AF-A0A7V4T8A4-F1
#
_cell.length_a   1.000
_cell.length_b   1.000
_cell.length_c   1.000
_cell.angle_alpha   90.00
_cell.angle_beta   90.00
_cell.angle_gamma   90.00
#
_symmetry.space_group_name_H-M   'P 1'
#
loop_
_entity.id
_entity.type
_entity.pdbx_description
1 polymer ?
#
loop_
_entity_poly.entity_id
_entity_poly.type
_entity_poly.pdbx_seq_one_letter_code
_entity_poly.pdbx_strand_id
1 'polypeptide(L)' 'IKKEGLIPALESAHAFVQAFKEAPKLSKEDIILINQSGRGDKDIFTVADAFDDPGWKEFIKKKAEEYNA' A
#
# COMPACT_ATOMS: atom_id res chain seq x y z
N ILE A 1 0.69 6.80 1.85
CA ILE A 1 -0.13 6.27 2.98
C ILE A 1 -0.75 7.48 3.68
N LYS A 2 -2.03 7.83 3.48
CA LYS A 2 -2.51 9.15 3.98
C LYS A 2 -3.89 9.23 4.64
N LYS A 3 -4.79 8.24 4.52
CA LYS A 3 -6.15 8.36 5.09
C LYS A 3 -6.35 7.52 6.35
N GLU A 4 -6.25 6.20 6.23
CA GLU A 4 -6.67 5.27 7.30
C GLU A 4 -5.51 4.67 8.11
N GLY A 5 -4.25 5.02 7.81
CA GLY A 5 -3.08 4.43 8.49
C GLY A 5 -2.82 2.95 8.18
N LEU A 6 -3.52 2.38 7.18
CA LEU A 6 -3.34 1.00 6.73
C LEU A 6 -2.38 0.92 5.53
N ILE A 7 -1.52 -0.08 5.54
CA ILE A 7 -0.69 -0.49 4.39
C ILE A 7 -1.20 -1.87 3.95
N PRO A 8 -2.17 -1.92 3.01
CA PRO A 8 -2.68 -3.19 2.53
C PRO A 8 -1.63 -3.93 1.70
N ALA A 9 -1.68 -5.25 1.71
CA ALA A 9 -0.94 -6.05 0.71
C ALA A 9 -1.35 -5.63 -0.70
N LEU A 10 -0.44 -5.73 -1.67
CA LEU A 10 -0.75 -5.38 -3.07
C LEU A 10 -1.91 -6.22 -3.62
N GLU A 11 -2.05 -7.46 -3.18
CA GLU A 11 -3.18 -8.32 -3.50
C GLU A 11 -4.49 -7.75 -2.93
N SER A 12 -4.50 -7.32 -1.66
CA SER A 12 -5.66 -6.69 -1.04
C SER A 12 -6.03 -5.36 -1.71
N ALA A 13 -5.05 -4.59 -2.20
CA ALA A 13 -5.27 -3.31 -2.88
C ALA A 13 -6.19 -3.44 -4.11
N HIS A 14 -6.20 -4.59 -4.79
CA HIS A 14 -7.11 -4.85 -5.91
C HIS A 14 -8.58 -4.78 -5.49
N ALA A 15 -8.94 -5.32 -4.33
CA ALA A 15 -10.31 -5.27 -3.82
C ALA A 15 -10.73 -3.83 -3.50
N PHE A 16 -9.84 -3.04 -2.88
CA PHE A 16 -10.12 -1.62 -2.61
C PHE A 16 -10.30 -0.81 -3.89
N VAL A 17 -9.46 -1.02 -4.91
CA VAL A 17 -9.60 -0.32 -6.20
C VAL A 17 -10.95 -0.62 -6.83
N GLN A 18 -11.40 -1.88 -6.81
CA GLN A 18 -12.70 -2.23 -7.34
C GLN A 18 -13.84 -1.60 -6.54
N ALA A 19 -13.78 -1.67 -5.21
CA ALA A 19 -14.76 -1.04 -4.34
C ALA A 19 -14.88 0.48 -4.57
N PHE A 20 -13.76 1.19 -4.77
CA PHE A 20 -13.78 2.62 -5.08
C PHE A 20 -14.39 2.95 -6.45
N LYS A 21 -14.29 2.04 -7.43
CA LYS A 21 -14.95 2.18 -8.73
C LYS A 21 -16.46 1.91 -8.65
N GLU A 22 -16.88 1.01 -7.78
CA GLU A 22 -18.28 0.60 -7.63
C GLU A 22 -19.07 1.51 -6.69
N ALA A 23 -18.45 1.99 -5.60
CA ALA A 23 -19.10 2.79 -4.57
C ALA A 23 -19.92 3.98 -5.08
N PRO A 24 -19.49 4.76 -6.11
CA PRO A 24 -20.29 5.88 -6.63
C PRO A 24 -21.63 5.47 -7.26
N LYS A 25 -21.82 4.18 -7.59
CA LYS A 25 -23.05 3.64 -8.20
C LYS A 25 -24.02 3.08 -7.16
N LEU A 26 -23.58 2.95 -5.91
CA LEU A 26 -24.39 2.42 -4.82
C LEU A 26 -25.13 3.54 -4.09
N SER A 27 -26.20 3.18 -3.41
CA SER A 27 -26.87 4.08 -2.48
C SER A 27 -26.01 4.30 -1.24
N LYS A 28 -26.30 5.35 -0.46
CA LYS A 28 -25.58 5.63 0.80
C LYS A 28 -25.86 4.59 1.89
N GLU A 29 -26.93 3.81 1.75
CA GLU A 29 -27.33 2.78 2.72
C GLU A 29 -26.71 1.41 2.40
N ASP A 30 -26.13 1.24 1.20
CA ASP A 30 -25.46 0.01 0.83
C ASP A 30 -24.12 -0.12 1.56
N ILE A 31 -23.82 -1.33 2.05
CA ILE A 31 -22.60 -1.63 2.80
C ILE A 31 -21.66 -2.46 1.92
N ILE A 32 -20.42 -2.00 1.76
CA ILE A 32 -19.35 -2.78 1.13
C ILE A 32 -18.48 -3.39 2.23
N LEU A 33 -18.42 -4.73 2.27
CA LEU A 33 -17.47 -5.46 3.11
C LEU A 33 -16.26 -5.88 2.28
N ILE A 34 -15.08 -5.37 2.64
CA ILE A 34 -13.82 -5.69 1.95
C ILE A 34 -12.97 -6.59 2.84
N ASN A 35 -12.50 -7.72 2.29
CA ASN A 35 -11.50 -8.54 2.94
C ASN A 35 -10.08 -7.97 2.67
N GLN A 36 -9.46 -7.38 3.69
CA GLN A 36 -8.02 -7.07 3.65
C GLN A 36 -7.23 -8.33 4.02
N SER A 37 -6.98 -9.17 3.01
CA SER A 37 -6.34 -10.47 3.17
C SER A 37 -4.94 -10.44 3.79
N GLY A 38 -4.22 -9.31 3.73
CA GLY A 38 -2.89 -9.20 4.31
C GLY A 38 -2.37 -7.77 4.46
N ARG A 39 -1.20 -7.68 5.10
CA ARG A 39 -0.43 -6.44 5.29
C ARG A 39 0.62 -6.28 4.19
N GLY A 40 0.92 -5.03 3.85
CA GLY A 40 1.82 -4.68 2.75
C GLY A 40 3.30 -4.57 3.12
N ASP A 41 3.74 -5.01 4.31
CA ASP A 41 5.16 -4.95 4.68
C ASP A 41 6.07 -5.65 3.67
N LYS A 42 5.63 -6.82 3.17
CA LYS A 42 6.36 -7.58 2.14
C LYS A 42 6.51 -6.82 0.82
N ASP A 43 5.61 -5.87 0.56
CA ASP A 43 5.48 -5.18 -0.72
C ASP A 43 6.21 -3.84 -0.74
N ILE A 44 6.77 -3.39 0.40
CA ILE A 44 7.42 -2.08 0.53
C ILE A 44 8.53 -1.87 -0.53
N PHE A 45 9.39 -2.86 -0.75
CA PHE A 45 10.46 -2.76 -1.75
C PHE A 45 9.92 -2.69 -3.17
N THR A 46 8.93 -3.53 -3.50
CA THR A 46 8.28 -3.54 -4.82
C THR A 46 7.63 -2.21 -5.13
N VAL A 47 6.91 -1.63 -4.17
CA VAL A 47 6.28 -0.32 -4.31
C VAL A 47 7.33 0.77 -4.46
N ALA A 48 8.34 0.80 -3.58
CA ALA A 48 9.35 1.85 -3.64
C ALA A 48 10.14 1.85 -4.96
N ASP A 49 10.43 0.68 -5.51
CA ASP A 49 11.05 0.54 -6.84
C ASP A 49 10.12 1.03 -7.96
N ALA A 50 8.85 0.61 -7.95
CA ALA A 50 7.86 1.03 -8.94
C ALA A 50 7.61 2.55 -8.96
N PHE A 51 7.76 3.23 -7.82
CA PHE A 51 7.61 4.68 -7.70
C PHE A 51 8.92 5.46 -7.87
N ASP A 52 10.04 4.76 -8.09
CA ASP A 52 11.38 5.35 -8.17
C ASP A 52 11.73 6.28 -6.99
N ASP A 53 11.28 5.93 -5.78
CA ASP A 53 11.30 6.83 -4.62
C ASP A 53 12.74 7.21 -4.21
N PRO A 54 13.16 8.49 -4.38
CA PRO A 54 14.53 8.90 -4.06
C PRO A 54 14.83 8.85 -2.56
N GLY A 55 13.84 9.13 -1.71
CA GLY A 55 14.00 9.10 -0.26
C GLY A 55 14.14 7.68 0.27
N TRP A 56 13.42 6.71 -0.32
CA TRP A 56 13.61 5.30 -0.01
C TRP A 56 15.00 4.81 -0.42
N LYS A 57 15.48 5.20 -1.61
CA LYS A 57 16.83 4.85 -2.08
C LYS A 57 17.91 5.39 -1.16
N GLU A 58 17.78 6.64 -0.72
CA GLU A 58 18.71 7.25 0.24
C GLU A 58 18.67 6.53 1.59
N PHE A 59 17.47 6.23 2.10
CA PHE A 59 17.29 5.50 3.35
C PHE A 59 17.96 4.11 3.32
N ILE A 60 17.76 3.33 2.26
CA ILE A 60 18.35 1.99 2.14
C ILE A 60 19.87 2.07 2.01
N LYS A 61 20.41 3.03 1.26
CA LYS A 61 21.86 3.25 1.18
C LYS A 61 22.45 3.55 2.55
N LYS A 62 21.85 4.50 3.28
CA LYS A 62 22.26 4.85 4.65
C LYS A 62 22.19 3.64 5.60
N LYS A 63 21.12 2.85 5.54
CA LYS A 63 21.00 1.63 6.34
C LYS A 63 22.04 0.59 5.99
N ALA A 64 22.31 0.37 4.70
CA ALA A 64 23.35 -0.54 4.27
C ALA A 64 24.73 -0.11 4.77
N GLU A 65 25.04 1.19 4.76
CA GLU A 65 26.25 1.76 5.35
C GLU A 65 26.31 1.53 6.87
N GLU A 66 25.21 1.77 7.60
CA GLU A 66 25.10 1.50 9.04
C GLU A 66 25.29 0.02 9.41
N TYR A 67 24.99 -0.92 8.50
CA TYR A 67 25.15 -2.36 8.74
C TYR A 67 26.49 -2.93 8.26
N ASN A 68 27.24 -2.20 7.41
CA ASN A 68 28.55 -2.59 6.87
C ASN A 68 29.73 -1.96 7.63
N ALA A 69 29.47 -1.29 8.76
CA ALA A 69 30.47 -0.58 9.56
C ALA A 69 30.19 -0.72 11.06
#